data_AF-A0A497H1Q4-F1
#
_entry.id   AF-A0A497H1Q4-F1
#
_cell.length_a   1.000
_cell.length_b   1.000
_cell.length_c   1.000
_cell.angle_alpha   90.00
_cell.angle_beta   90.00
_cell.angle_gamma   90.00
#
_symmetry.space_group_name_H-M   'P 1'
#
loop_
_entity.id
_entity.type
_entity.pdbx_description
1 polymer ?
#
loop_
_entity_poly.entity_id
_entity_poly.type
_entity_poly.pdbx_seq_one_letter_code
_entity_poly.pdbx_strand_id
1 'polypeptide(L)'
;MVRIRFQNFKEREPVKILFNLSGRQMVWLVLTLMAMVTIVAVGWVRQEAAAPISPSEFTVEMSIKQIAPRINVTNKNLARELGLSLDVSKKKPVKTLGVTQEELDHAIEHLLGHREATLKYYIIAALALFGLVYLVRLGRPDGSPVTERKTWYPRWPYVAALVLAVAIGGFALGKSPNPMESAVKVFKSLVGLYPSIAVKLGAFAFFAILAVVGNKLICGWVCPFGALQELIYHIPILRNLKKRKIPFMVSNILRGTLFVVALLLLFGIVGGRKGFVIYHFVNPFNLFNLDIETVSVGATILVMLVVSFGFYRPFCQFICPFGFMSWLLERLSIFRVKIDHDRCNECGACTVACPLDAAKDRVAGKAFPADCFSCTRCLNICPKDAIHYEFVGKKAQPE
;
A
#
# COMPACT_ATOMS: atom_id res chain seq x y z
N MET A 1 -31.90 -23.79 -25.63
CA MET A 1 -30.98 -23.07 -26.56
C MET A 1 -31.11 -21.57 -26.34
N VAL A 2 -30.30 -21.00 -25.46
CA VAL A 2 -30.26 -19.54 -25.22
C VAL A 2 -29.08 -18.98 -26.00
N ARG A 3 -29.38 -18.20 -27.04
CA ARG A 3 -28.41 -17.57 -27.95
C ARG A 3 -27.49 -16.66 -27.15
N ILE A 4 -26.25 -17.10 -26.93
CA ILE A 4 -25.18 -16.31 -26.32
C ILE A 4 -24.87 -15.15 -27.28
N ARG A 5 -25.40 -13.97 -26.99
CA ARG A 5 -25.01 -12.73 -27.68
C ARG A 5 -23.65 -12.32 -27.10
N PHE A 6 -22.58 -12.83 -27.71
CA PHE A 6 -21.25 -12.26 -27.55
C PHE A 6 -21.35 -10.78 -27.92
N GLN A 7 -21.37 -9.89 -26.92
CA GLN A 7 -21.11 -8.48 -27.19
C GLN A 7 -19.68 -8.40 -27.70
N ASN A 8 -19.55 -8.09 -28.98
CA ASN A 8 -18.32 -7.78 -29.67
C ASN A 8 -17.39 -6.96 -28.76
N PHE A 9 -16.33 -7.62 -28.27
CA PHE A 9 -15.08 -6.96 -27.90
C PHE A 9 -14.49 -6.41 -29.20
N LYS A 10 -15.07 -5.32 -29.73
CA LYS A 10 -14.44 -4.57 -30.81
C LYS A 10 -13.12 -4.07 -30.24
N GLU A 11 -12.03 -4.60 -30.78
CA GLU A 11 -10.65 -4.25 -30.48
C GLU A 11 -10.54 -2.74 -30.28
N ARG A 12 -10.31 -2.33 -29.04
CA ARG A 12 -9.96 -0.95 -28.73
C ARG A 12 -8.45 -0.88 -28.89
N GLU A 13 -7.99 -0.43 -30.06
CA GLU A 13 -6.58 -0.18 -30.32
C GLU A 13 -5.98 0.67 -29.17
N PRO A 14 -5.06 0.13 -28.37
CA PRO A 14 -4.50 0.83 -27.20
C PRO A 14 -3.66 2.06 -27.62
N VAL A 15 -3.29 2.14 -28.89
CA VAL A 15 -2.34 3.10 -29.46
C VAL A 15 -2.97 4.47 -29.76
N LYS A 16 -4.28 4.57 -30.04
CA LYS A 16 -4.92 5.82 -30.48
C LYS A 16 -5.03 6.93 -29.41
N ILE A 17 -4.67 6.67 -28.15
CA ILE A 17 -4.89 7.63 -27.05
C ILE A 17 -3.67 8.53 -26.77
N LEU A 18 -2.43 8.03 -26.96
CA LEU A 18 -1.24 8.90 -26.91
C LEU A 18 -1.32 10.00 -27.97
N PHE A 19 -2.06 9.76 -29.06
CA PHE A 19 -2.30 10.71 -30.13
C PHE A 19 -3.43 11.74 -29.87
N ASN A 20 -4.21 11.57 -28.79
CA ASN A 20 -5.34 12.47 -28.46
C ASN A 20 -5.06 13.39 -27.26
N LEU A 21 -3.84 13.40 -26.72
CA LEU A 21 -3.46 14.34 -25.67
C LEU A 21 -3.24 15.74 -26.27
N SER A 22 -3.74 16.77 -25.60
CA SER A 22 -3.45 18.15 -25.98
C SER A 22 -1.95 18.45 -25.86
N GLY A 23 -1.47 19.50 -26.53
CA GLY A 23 -0.08 19.96 -26.35
C GLY A 23 0.29 20.22 -24.88
N ARG A 24 -0.66 20.73 -24.08
CA ARG A 24 -0.46 20.95 -22.64
C ARG A 24 -0.35 19.63 -21.88
N GLN A 25 -1.17 18.64 -22.21
CA GLN A 25 -1.10 17.31 -21.59
C GLN A 25 0.16 16.55 -21.97
N MET A 26 0.65 16.71 -23.21
CA MET A 26 1.95 16.16 -23.61
C MET A 26 3.10 16.78 -22.83
N VAL A 27 3.07 18.10 -22.59
CA VAL A 27 4.03 18.76 -21.69
C VAL A 27 3.96 18.16 -20.28
N TRP A 28 2.75 17.98 -19.71
CA TRP A 28 2.59 17.32 -18.40
C TRP A 28 3.17 15.90 -18.37
N LEU A 29 2.93 15.10 -19.42
CA LEU A 29 3.46 13.75 -19.52
C LEU A 29 4.99 13.76 -19.53
N VAL A 30 5.60 14.54 -20.41
CA VAL A 30 7.07 14.63 -20.56
C VAL A 30 7.71 15.14 -19.27
N LEU A 31 7.19 16.23 -18.68
CA LEU A 31 7.69 16.77 -17.42
C LEU A 31 7.59 15.75 -16.28
N THR A 32 6.50 14.98 -16.22
CA THR A 32 6.30 13.96 -15.19
C THR A 32 7.30 12.82 -15.35
N LEU A 33 7.51 12.32 -16.57
CA LEU A 33 8.48 11.27 -16.85
C LEU A 33 9.91 11.73 -16.52
N MET A 34 10.28 12.96 -16.90
CA MET A 34 11.57 13.54 -16.53
C MET A 34 11.71 13.63 -15.00
N ALA A 35 10.69 14.14 -14.30
CA ALA A 35 10.71 14.24 -12.85
C ALA A 35 10.85 12.87 -12.17
N MET A 36 10.17 11.84 -12.66
CA MET A 36 10.29 10.47 -12.17
C MET A 36 11.73 9.95 -12.30
N VAL A 37 12.35 10.13 -13.48
CA VAL A 37 13.74 9.73 -13.72
C VAL A 37 14.68 10.48 -12.78
N THR A 38 14.51 11.79 -12.64
CA THR A 38 15.32 12.62 -11.72
C THR A 38 15.17 12.16 -10.27
N ILE A 39 13.94 11.90 -9.79
CA ILE A 39 13.69 11.41 -8.43
C ILE A 39 14.43 10.10 -8.18
N VAL A 40 14.35 9.15 -9.11
CA VAL A 40 15.02 7.85 -9.00
C VAL A 40 16.55 8.01 -9.07
N ALA A 41 17.07 8.84 -9.97
CA ALA A 41 18.49 9.12 -10.09
C ALA A 41 19.08 9.75 -8.81
N VAL A 42 18.37 10.72 -8.21
CA VAL A 42 18.74 11.29 -6.91
C VAL A 42 18.75 10.22 -5.82
N GLY A 43 17.74 9.34 -5.80
CA GLY A 43 17.68 8.23 -4.87
C GLY A 43 18.85 7.26 -5.01
N TRP A 44 19.31 7.02 -6.24
CA TRP A 44 20.45 6.16 -6.53
C TRP A 44 21.74 6.79 -6.03
N VAL A 45 21.99 8.06 -6.33
CA VAL A 45 23.19 8.79 -5.90
C VAL A 45 23.27 8.91 -4.37
N ARG A 46 22.12 9.05 -3.70
CA ARG A 46 22.03 9.16 -2.23
C ARG A 46 22.00 7.82 -1.50
N GLN A 47 22.07 6.70 -2.21
CA GLN A 47 22.07 5.40 -1.56
C GLN A 47 23.43 5.15 -0.93
N GLU A 48 23.51 5.17 0.40
CA GLU A 48 24.71 4.81 1.13
C GLU A 48 25.02 3.33 0.91
N ALA A 49 26.25 3.03 0.45
CA ALA A 49 26.75 1.66 0.41
C ALA A 49 26.92 1.15 1.83
N ALA A 50 26.31 0.01 2.17
CA ALA A 50 26.48 -0.58 3.48
C ALA A 50 27.93 -1.09 3.63
N ALA A 51 28.60 -0.70 4.72
CA ALA A 51 29.85 -1.35 5.12
C ALA A 51 29.58 -2.85 5.34
N PRO A 52 30.38 -3.77 4.77
CA PRO A 52 30.20 -5.20 4.95
C PRO A 52 30.53 -5.54 6.41
N ILE A 53 29.52 -5.88 7.20
CA ILE A 53 29.70 -6.48 8.53
C ILE A 53 29.46 -7.97 8.34
N SER A 54 30.46 -8.81 8.64
CA SER A 54 30.31 -10.26 8.53
C SER A 54 29.69 -10.84 9.80
N PRO A 55 28.72 -11.79 9.72
CA PRO A 55 28.21 -12.50 10.90
C PRO A 55 29.31 -13.17 11.73
N SER A 56 30.41 -13.58 11.09
CA SER A 56 31.59 -14.18 11.74
C SER A 56 32.32 -13.28 12.74
N GLU A 57 32.00 -11.99 12.80
CA GLU A 57 32.56 -11.04 13.78
C GLU A 57 31.93 -11.16 15.17
N PHE A 58 30.86 -11.94 15.31
CA PHE A 58 30.07 -12.06 16.53
C PHE A 58 30.12 -13.48 17.08
N THR A 59 30.28 -13.60 18.40
CA THR A 59 30.35 -14.90 19.07
C THR A 59 29.34 -14.97 20.22
N VAL A 60 28.87 -16.18 20.54
CA VAL A 60 27.95 -16.42 21.67
C VAL A 60 28.52 -16.03 23.04
N GLU A 61 29.84 -15.84 23.14
CA GLU A 61 30.51 -15.35 24.35
C GLU A 61 30.30 -13.83 24.56
N MET A 62 29.90 -13.10 23.52
CA MET A 62 29.52 -11.70 23.64
C MET A 62 28.14 -11.58 24.30
N SER A 63 27.89 -10.44 24.95
CA SER A 63 26.56 -10.11 25.48
C SER A 63 25.72 -9.35 24.45
N ILE A 64 24.39 -9.38 24.61
CA ILE A 64 23.46 -8.60 23.79
C ILE A 64 23.85 -7.11 23.76
N LYS A 65 24.33 -6.56 24.89
CA LYS A 65 24.77 -5.16 25.01
C LYS A 65 26.01 -4.86 24.17
N GLN A 66 26.86 -5.84 23.88
CA GLN A 66 28.05 -5.70 23.04
C GLN A 66 27.72 -5.86 21.55
N ILE A 67 26.80 -6.76 21.22
CA ILE A 67 26.44 -7.08 19.83
C ILE A 67 25.50 -6.01 19.24
N ALA A 68 24.40 -5.69 19.92
CA ALA A 68 23.31 -4.91 19.35
C ALA A 68 23.73 -3.52 18.81
N PRO A 69 24.59 -2.73 19.49
CA PRO A 69 25.04 -1.45 18.96
C PRO A 69 25.86 -1.57 17.67
N ARG A 70 26.65 -2.64 17.51
CA ARG A 70 27.54 -2.84 16.34
C ARG A 70 26.76 -3.10 15.06
N ILE A 71 25.59 -3.73 15.17
CA ILE A 71 24.66 -3.95 14.04
C ILE A 71 23.55 -2.90 13.97
N ASN A 72 23.66 -1.80 14.74
CA ASN A 72 22.71 -0.69 14.80
C ASN A 72 21.26 -1.09 15.16
N VAL A 73 21.10 -2.00 16.13
CA VAL A 73 19.79 -2.43 16.66
C VAL A 73 19.70 -2.21 18.18
N THR A 74 18.50 -2.27 18.76
CA THR A 74 18.39 -2.23 20.24
C THR A 74 18.67 -3.59 20.86
N ASN A 75 19.13 -3.56 22.10
CA ASN A 75 19.26 -4.76 22.92
C ASN A 75 17.94 -5.57 23.00
N LYS A 76 16.80 -4.88 23.01
CA LYS A 76 15.47 -5.51 23.01
C LYS A 76 15.13 -6.17 21.67
N ASN A 77 15.56 -5.57 20.56
CA ASN A 77 15.36 -6.13 19.23
C ASN A 77 16.15 -7.43 19.08
N LEU A 78 17.45 -7.39 19.38
CA LEU A 78 18.31 -8.58 19.35
C LEU A 78 17.81 -9.67 20.33
N ALA A 79 17.42 -9.30 21.56
CA ALA A 79 16.86 -10.26 22.51
C ALA A 79 15.59 -10.95 21.95
N ARG A 80 14.70 -10.20 21.31
CA ARG A 80 13.49 -10.77 20.70
C ARG A 80 13.82 -11.69 19.54
N GLU A 81 14.79 -11.29 18.71
CA GLU A 81 15.21 -12.08 17.53
C GLU A 81 15.80 -13.44 17.92
N LEU A 82 16.49 -13.47 19.06
CA LEU A 82 17.02 -14.69 19.67
C LEU A 82 15.95 -15.49 20.45
N GLY A 83 14.67 -15.13 20.33
CA GLY A 83 13.58 -15.80 21.06
C GLY A 83 13.57 -15.57 22.59
N LEU A 84 14.36 -14.63 23.10
CA LEU A 84 14.49 -14.37 24.53
C LEU A 84 13.44 -13.36 25.03
N SER A 85 13.16 -13.38 26.34
CA SER A 85 12.34 -12.36 26.99
C SER A 85 12.94 -10.95 26.85
N LEU A 86 12.09 -9.94 26.63
CA LEU A 86 12.52 -8.53 26.56
C LEU A 86 13.16 -8.03 27.86
N ASP A 87 13.00 -8.73 28.98
CA ASP A 87 13.55 -8.40 30.30
C ASP A 87 14.79 -9.23 30.68
N VAL A 88 15.26 -10.15 29.81
CA VAL A 88 16.46 -10.99 30.02
C VAL A 88 17.73 -10.17 30.38
N SER A 89 18.75 -10.73 31.03
CA SER A 89 19.98 -9.94 31.25
C SER A 89 20.67 -9.59 29.93
N LYS A 90 20.97 -8.30 29.71
CA LYS A 90 21.65 -7.79 28.50
C LYS A 90 23.18 -7.83 28.62
N LYS A 91 23.69 -8.06 29.83
CA LYS A 91 25.11 -8.02 30.17
C LYS A 91 25.75 -9.41 30.20
N LYS A 92 24.95 -10.48 30.28
CA LYS A 92 25.45 -11.85 30.27
C LYS A 92 25.77 -12.30 28.84
N PRO A 93 26.76 -13.19 28.64
CA PRO A 93 27.02 -13.84 27.35
C PRO A 93 25.75 -14.53 26.81
N VAL A 94 25.50 -14.44 25.51
CA VAL A 94 24.28 -15.03 24.92
C VAL A 94 24.22 -16.54 25.11
N LYS A 95 25.38 -17.21 25.14
CA LYS A 95 25.52 -18.64 25.45
C LYS A 95 24.86 -19.03 26.77
N THR A 96 25.00 -18.20 27.80
CA THR A 96 24.40 -18.44 29.13
C THR A 96 22.89 -18.28 29.16
N LEU A 97 22.31 -17.76 28.07
CA LEU A 97 20.87 -17.58 27.88
C LEU A 97 20.26 -18.70 27.03
N GLY A 98 21.04 -19.74 26.69
CA GLY A 98 20.59 -20.89 25.93
C GLY A 98 20.62 -20.71 24.41
N VAL A 99 21.33 -19.69 23.91
CA VAL A 99 21.42 -19.38 22.48
C VAL A 99 22.64 -20.07 21.86
N THR A 100 22.44 -20.73 20.72
CA THR A 100 23.51 -21.38 19.94
C THR A 100 24.19 -20.40 18.98
N GLN A 101 25.37 -20.75 18.46
CA GLN A 101 26.05 -19.90 17.47
C GLN A 101 25.24 -19.80 16.17
N GLU A 102 24.60 -20.89 15.73
CA GLU A 102 23.72 -20.91 14.55
C GLU A 102 22.51 -19.97 14.71
N GLU A 103 21.87 -19.97 15.89
CA GLU A 103 20.76 -19.06 16.20
C GLU A 103 21.22 -17.59 16.20
N LEU A 104 22.42 -17.33 16.73
CA LEU A 104 23.00 -16.00 16.75
C LEU A 104 23.34 -15.50 15.34
N ASP A 105 23.99 -16.33 14.53
CA ASP A 105 24.38 -16.00 13.16
C ASP A 105 23.13 -15.75 12.30
N HIS A 106 22.12 -16.62 12.40
CA HIS A 106 20.84 -16.44 11.72
C HIS A 106 20.15 -15.13 12.14
N ALA A 107 20.11 -14.82 13.44
CA ALA A 107 19.53 -13.57 13.93
C ALA A 107 20.29 -12.34 13.41
N ILE A 108 21.63 -12.39 13.36
CA ILE A 108 22.46 -11.28 12.88
C ILE A 108 22.31 -11.09 11.38
N GLU A 109 22.34 -12.19 10.60
CA GLU A 109 22.15 -12.16 9.15
C GLU A 109 20.75 -11.62 8.82
N HIS A 110 19.71 -12.08 9.52
CA HIS A 110 18.36 -11.56 9.37
C HIS A 110 18.29 -10.05 9.68
N LEU A 111 18.90 -9.59 10.77
CA LEU A 111 18.90 -8.16 11.15
C LEU A 111 19.70 -7.28 10.18
N LEU A 112 20.83 -7.76 9.67
CA LEU A 112 21.66 -7.05 8.69
C LEU A 112 20.99 -7.02 7.31
N GLY A 113 20.27 -8.08 6.92
CA GLY A 113 19.48 -8.15 5.69
C GLY A 113 18.32 -7.14 5.66
N HIS A 114 17.93 -6.58 6.80
CA HIS A 114 16.87 -5.58 6.92
C HIS A 114 17.35 -4.12 6.80
N ARG A 115 18.61 -3.84 6.39
CA ARG A 115 19.07 -2.45 6.18
C ARG A 115 18.22 -1.72 5.14
N GLU A 116 17.76 -0.53 5.52
CA GLU A 116 16.80 0.27 4.74
C GLU A 116 17.49 0.95 3.55
N ALA A 117 17.40 0.37 2.36
CA ALA A 117 17.79 1.06 1.13
C ALA A 117 16.86 2.27 0.89
N THR A 118 17.42 3.48 0.90
CA THR A 118 16.69 4.75 0.74
C THR A 118 16.08 4.90 -0.66
N LEU A 119 16.75 4.38 -1.70
CA LEU A 119 16.30 4.38 -3.11
C LEU A 119 14.84 3.91 -3.27
N LYS A 120 14.43 2.95 -2.45
CA LYS A 120 13.09 2.37 -2.48
C LYS A 120 11.98 3.41 -2.25
N TYR A 121 12.21 4.40 -1.38
CA TYR A 121 11.25 5.49 -1.14
C TYR A 121 11.14 6.45 -2.32
N TYR A 122 12.25 6.70 -3.04
CA TYR A 122 12.26 7.53 -4.24
C TYR A 122 11.45 6.89 -5.38
N ILE A 123 11.57 5.58 -5.56
CA ILE A 123 10.77 4.83 -6.55
C ILE A 123 9.28 4.92 -6.21
N ILE A 124 8.89 4.74 -4.95
CA ILE A 124 7.50 4.91 -4.51
C ILE A 124 6.99 6.33 -4.78
N ALA A 125 7.80 7.35 -4.49
CA ALA A 125 7.43 8.74 -4.75
C ALA A 125 7.22 9.01 -6.25
N ALA A 126 8.08 8.47 -7.11
CA ALA A 126 7.95 8.58 -8.57
C ALA A 126 6.67 7.90 -9.09
N LEU A 127 6.35 6.69 -8.60
CA LEU A 127 5.11 5.99 -8.98
C LEU A 127 3.85 6.72 -8.47
N ALA A 128 3.90 7.25 -7.24
CA ALA A 128 2.80 8.04 -6.68
C ALA A 128 2.58 9.32 -7.49
N LEU A 129 3.65 10.01 -7.89
CA LEU A 129 3.60 11.20 -8.74
C LEU A 129 2.92 10.90 -10.08
N PHE A 130 3.31 9.81 -10.75
CA PHE A 130 2.65 9.39 -11.99
C PHE A 130 1.16 9.15 -11.80
N GLY A 131 0.78 8.39 -10.76
CA GLY A 131 -0.62 8.12 -10.45
C GLY A 131 -1.42 9.41 -10.22
N LEU A 132 -0.86 10.37 -9.48
CA LEU A 132 -1.50 11.66 -9.22
C LEU A 132 -1.69 12.48 -10.50
N VAL A 133 -0.63 12.63 -11.30
CA VAL A 133 -0.70 13.40 -12.56
C VAL A 133 -1.66 12.72 -13.55
N TYR A 134 -1.66 11.39 -13.60
CA TYR A 134 -2.61 10.66 -14.43
C TYR A 134 -4.05 10.91 -14.00
N LEU A 135 -4.34 10.87 -12.70
CA LEU A 135 -5.68 11.11 -12.16
C LEU A 135 -6.19 12.53 -12.46
N VAL A 136 -5.31 13.54 -12.33
CA VAL A 136 -5.68 14.96 -12.41
C VAL A 136 -5.59 15.52 -13.83
N ARG A 137 -4.66 15.05 -14.66
CA ARG A 137 -4.30 15.70 -15.94
C ARG A 137 -4.31 14.79 -17.15
N LEU A 138 -3.78 13.56 -17.08
CA LEU A 138 -3.55 12.75 -18.29
C LEU A 138 -4.68 11.78 -18.62
N GLY A 139 -5.49 11.41 -17.62
CA GLY A 139 -6.50 10.38 -17.80
C GLY A 139 -7.67 10.82 -18.68
N ARG A 140 -8.10 12.08 -18.59
CA ARG A 140 -9.15 12.66 -19.45
C ARG A 140 -8.52 13.62 -20.46
N PRO A 141 -8.57 13.33 -21.77
CA PRO A 141 -8.09 14.27 -22.80
C PRO A 141 -8.81 15.63 -22.72
N ASP A 142 -8.07 16.72 -22.89
CA ASP A 142 -8.65 18.07 -22.83
C ASP A 142 -9.69 18.27 -23.95
N GLY A 143 -10.82 18.92 -23.65
CA GLY A 143 -11.88 19.20 -24.62
C GLY A 143 -12.66 17.97 -25.11
N SER A 144 -12.40 16.78 -24.56
CA SER A 144 -13.13 15.58 -24.97
C SER A 144 -14.59 15.63 -24.50
N PRO A 145 -15.57 15.33 -25.39
CA PRO A 145 -16.98 15.38 -25.06
C PRO A 145 -17.42 14.20 -24.17
N VAL A 146 -18.50 14.38 -23.42
CA VAL A 146 -19.07 13.34 -22.52
C VAL A 146 -19.51 12.08 -23.27
N THR A 147 -19.78 12.18 -24.57
CA THR A 147 -20.08 11.05 -25.48
C THR A 147 -18.89 10.09 -25.60
N GLU A 148 -17.67 10.61 -25.51
CA GLU A 148 -16.43 9.85 -25.60
C GLU A 148 -15.93 9.34 -24.24
N ARG A 149 -16.64 9.56 -23.13
CA ARG A 149 -16.19 9.20 -21.77
C ARG A 149 -15.64 7.77 -21.57
N LYS A 150 -16.03 6.82 -22.42
CA LYS A 150 -15.50 5.44 -22.40
C LYS A 150 -14.03 5.34 -22.83
N THR A 151 -13.48 6.37 -23.46
CA THR A 151 -12.08 6.51 -23.84
C THR A 151 -11.28 7.26 -22.78
N TRP A 152 -11.95 7.97 -21.87
CA TRP A 152 -11.32 8.58 -20.71
C TRP A 152 -10.80 7.50 -19.77
N TYR A 153 -9.75 7.86 -19.03
CA TYR A 153 -8.97 7.03 -18.14
C TYR A 153 -8.87 5.59 -18.66
N PRO A 154 -8.18 5.37 -19.80
CA PRO A 154 -8.04 4.04 -20.36
C PRO A 154 -7.52 3.08 -19.31
N ARG A 155 -7.94 1.82 -19.39
CA ARG A 155 -7.60 0.85 -18.33
C ARG A 155 -6.12 0.48 -18.32
N TRP A 156 -5.44 0.56 -19.46
CA TRP A 156 -4.08 0.03 -19.62
C TRP A 156 -3.00 0.78 -18.82
N PRO A 157 -2.96 2.13 -18.69
CA PRO A 157 -1.94 2.80 -17.88
C PRO A 157 -2.10 2.45 -16.40
N TYR A 158 -3.35 2.32 -15.93
CA TYR A 158 -3.61 1.89 -14.57
C TYR A 158 -3.13 0.44 -14.36
N VAL A 159 -3.45 -0.49 -15.27
CA VAL A 159 -2.96 -1.87 -15.19
C VAL A 159 -1.44 -1.94 -15.27
N ALA A 160 -0.79 -1.14 -16.13
CA ALA A 160 0.65 -1.05 -16.22
C ALA A 160 1.27 -0.56 -14.90
N ALA A 161 0.69 0.47 -14.28
CA ALA A 161 1.11 0.93 -12.96
C ALA A 161 0.98 -0.15 -11.88
N LEU A 162 -0.11 -0.95 -11.91
CA LEU A 162 -0.28 -2.08 -10.99
C LEU A 162 0.79 -3.17 -11.21
N VAL A 163 1.08 -3.51 -12.47
CA VAL A 163 2.12 -4.50 -12.81
C VAL A 163 3.50 -4.00 -12.37
N LEU A 164 3.83 -2.74 -12.63
CA LEU A 164 5.08 -2.13 -12.19
C LEU A 164 5.17 -2.06 -10.66
N ALA A 165 4.07 -1.75 -9.96
CA ALA A 165 4.03 -1.78 -8.50
C ALA A 165 4.35 -3.17 -7.96
N VAL A 166 3.80 -4.25 -8.55
CA VAL A 166 4.11 -5.64 -8.15
C VAL A 166 5.54 -6.03 -8.51
N ALA A 167 5.95 -5.81 -9.76
CA ALA A 167 7.24 -6.25 -10.27
C ALA A 167 8.40 -5.50 -9.60
N ILE A 168 8.31 -4.16 -9.53
CA ILE A 168 9.35 -3.31 -8.95
C ILE A 168 9.16 -3.21 -7.44
N GLY A 169 8.02 -2.67 -6.99
CA GLY A 169 7.76 -2.42 -5.57
C GLY A 169 7.59 -3.68 -4.72
N GLY A 170 7.26 -4.81 -5.33
CA GLY A 170 7.19 -6.12 -4.70
C GLY A 170 8.49 -6.89 -4.90
N PHE A 171 8.69 -7.49 -6.07
CA PHE A 171 9.79 -8.44 -6.27
C PHE A 171 11.18 -7.81 -6.40
N ALA A 172 11.35 -6.73 -7.17
CA ALA A 172 12.68 -6.14 -7.40
C ALA A 172 13.25 -5.41 -6.18
N LEU A 173 12.39 -4.69 -5.44
CA LEU A 173 12.76 -4.00 -4.19
C LEU A 173 12.56 -4.89 -2.95
N GLY A 174 11.95 -6.07 -3.10
CA GLY A 174 11.58 -6.97 -2.02
C GLY A 174 10.42 -6.44 -1.17
N LYS A 175 10.22 -7.02 0.02
CA LYS A 175 9.12 -6.67 0.96
C LYS A 175 9.12 -5.22 1.48
N SER A 176 9.99 -4.33 1.02
CA SER A 176 10.12 -2.93 1.46
C SER A 176 10.26 -1.99 0.26
N PRO A 177 9.63 -0.80 0.28
CA PRO A 177 8.98 -0.16 1.42
C PRO A 177 7.54 -0.65 1.58
N ASN A 178 7.18 -1.07 2.78
CA ASN A 178 5.87 -1.63 3.10
C ASN A 178 5.04 -0.61 3.90
N PRO A 179 3.93 -0.09 3.35
CA PRO A 179 3.06 0.83 4.09
C PRO A 179 2.47 0.23 5.38
N MET A 180 2.17 -1.07 5.40
CA MET A 180 1.72 -1.75 6.62
C MET A 180 2.84 -1.79 7.66
N GLU A 181 4.07 -2.10 7.24
CA GLU A 181 5.19 -2.18 8.17
C GLU A 181 5.59 -0.80 8.71
N SER A 182 5.48 0.27 7.91
CA SER A 182 5.74 1.63 8.38
C SER A 182 4.79 2.05 9.50
N ALA A 183 3.50 1.70 9.40
CA ALA A 183 2.52 1.88 10.47
C ALA A 183 2.88 1.07 11.73
N VAL A 184 3.16 -0.23 11.57
CA VAL A 184 3.45 -1.11 12.71
C VAL A 184 4.79 -0.77 13.38
N LYS A 185 5.82 -0.37 12.62
CA LYS A 185 7.16 0.00 13.13
C LYS A 185 7.10 1.21 14.07
N VAL A 186 6.20 2.17 13.84
CA VAL A 186 5.97 3.28 14.77
C VAL A 186 5.52 2.77 16.14
N PHE A 187 4.50 1.91 16.20
CA PHE A 187 4.05 1.38 17.49
C PHE A 187 5.10 0.46 18.14
N LYS A 188 5.85 -0.32 17.35
CA LYS A 188 6.98 -1.11 17.85
C LYS A 188 8.07 -0.24 18.49
N SER A 189 8.34 0.95 17.95
CA SER A 189 9.36 1.85 18.52
C SER A 189 8.92 2.42 19.87
N LEU A 190 7.62 2.67 20.06
CA LEU A 190 7.04 3.14 21.34
C LEU A 190 7.23 2.14 22.50
N VAL A 191 7.30 0.83 22.22
CA VAL A 191 7.59 -0.21 23.23
C VAL A 191 9.09 -0.53 23.35
N GLY A 192 9.95 0.22 22.65
CA GLY A 192 11.41 0.10 22.72
C GLY A 192 12.03 -0.99 21.84
N LEU A 193 11.32 -1.49 20.82
CA LEU A 193 11.83 -2.50 19.89
C LEU A 193 12.73 -1.94 18.78
N TYR A 194 12.82 -0.61 18.63
CA TYR A 194 13.70 0.05 17.66
C TYR A 194 14.50 1.19 18.32
N PRO A 195 15.74 1.44 17.87
CA PRO A 195 16.64 2.37 18.56
C PRO A 195 16.27 3.82 18.30
N SER A 196 15.75 4.11 17.11
CA SER A 196 15.40 5.46 16.67
C SER A 196 13.91 5.57 16.36
N ILE A 197 13.16 6.17 17.28
CA ILE A 197 11.74 6.50 17.06
C ILE A 197 11.61 7.48 15.88
N ALA A 198 12.52 8.46 15.78
CA ALA A 198 12.50 9.50 14.75
C ALA A 198 12.55 8.94 13.31
N VAL A 199 13.43 7.96 13.04
CA VAL A 199 13.54 7.35 11.70
C VAL A 199 12.26 6.62 11.32
N LYS A 200 11.66 5.87 12.27
CA LYS A 200 10.41 5.13 12.01
C LYS A 200 9.21 6.07 11.89
N LEU A 201 9.16 7.15 12.65
CA LEU A 201 8.18 8.22 12.47
C LEU A 201 8.34 8.90 11.12
N GLY A 202 9.56 9.17 10.67
CA GLY A 202 9.82 9.73 9.34
C GLY A 202 9.32 8.83 8.21
N ALA A 203 9.57 7.51 8.30
CA ALA A 203 9.06 6.54 7.33
C ALA A 203 7.52 6.50 7.32
N PHE A 204 6.86 6.51 8.48
CA PHE A 204 5.40 6.58 8.54
C PHE A 204 4.86 7.92 8.02
N ALA A 205 5.49 9.04 8.39
CA ALA A 205 5.12 10.37 7.93
C ALA A 205 5.19 10.47 6.41
N PHE A 206 6.21 9.88 5.77
CA PHE A 206 6.29 9.81 4.31
C PHE A 206 5.02 9.20 3.68
N PHE A 207 4.57 8.04 4.18
CA PHE A 207 3.35 7.41 3.66
C PHE A 207 2.08 8.17 4.05
N ALA A 208 2.03 8.74 5.26
CA ALA A 208 0.90 9.53 5.73
C ALA A 208 0.72 10.80 4.89
N ILE A 209 1.81 11.51 4.59
CA ILE A 209 1.83 12.70 3.71
C ILE A 209 1.31 12.33 2.33
N LEU A 210 1.80 11.24 1.72
CA LEU A 210 1.30 10.80 0.41
C LEU A 210 -0.20 10.43 0.44
N ALA A 211 -0.72 9.87 1.53
CA ALA A 211 -2.14 9.62 1.72
C ALA A 211 -2.97 10.91 1.87
N VAL A 212 -2.37 11.98 2.40
CA VAL A 212 -2.94 13.34 2.47
C VAL A 212 -2.80 14.06 1.12
N VAL A 213 -1.75 13.83 0.34
CA VAL A 213 -1.66 14.41 -1.01
C VAL A 213 -2.79 13.88 -1.88
N GLY A 214 -3.01 12.57 -1.94
CA GLY A 214 -4.12 11.97 -2.70
C GLY A 214 -4.78 10.82 -1.95
N ASN A 215 -6.12 10.78 -1.94
CA ASN A 215 -6.85 9.74 -1.20
C ASN A 215 -6.43 8.34 -1.67
N LYS A 216 -5.89 7.55 -0.74
CA LYS A 216 -5.33 6.20 -0.96
C LYS A 216 -4.48 6.09 -2.23
N LEU A 217 -3.75 7.14 -2.59
CA LEU A 217 -2.90 7.16 -3.78
C LEU A 217 -1.87 6.02 -3.74
N ILE A 218 -1.21 5.85 -2.58
CA ILE A 218 -0.29 4.74 -2.35
C ILE A 218 -0.99 3.40 -2.52
N CYS A 219 -2.12 3.19 -1.83
CA CYS A 219 -2.80 1.89 -1.86
C CYS A 219 -3.30 1.56 -3.27
N GLY A 220 -3.82 2.55 -4.01
CA GLY A 220 -4.40 2.38 -5.34
C GLY A 220 -3.37 2.19 -6.45
N TRP A 221 -2.21 2.85 -6.36
CA TRP A 221 -1.26 2.99 -7.48
C TRP A 221 0.15 2.47 -7.20
N VAL A 222 0.54 2.28 -5.94
CA VAL A 222 1.94 2.00 -5.59
C VAL A 222 2.14 0.75 -4.71
N CYS A 223 1.18 0.44 -3.84
CA CYS A 223 1.29 -0.69 -2.92
C CYS A 223 1.31 -2.03 -3.70
N PRO A 224 2.40 -2.82 -3.61
CA PRO A 224 2.56 -4.02 -4.43
C PRO A 224 1.52 -5.09 -4.09
N PHE A 225 1.26 -5.35 -2.81
CA PHE A 225 0.29 -6.38 -2.42
C PHE A 225 -1.14 -5.98 -2.80
N GLY A 226 -1.51 -4.71 -2.59
CA GLY A 226 -2.80 -4.21 -3.03
C GLY A 226 -2.96 -4.27 -4.56
N ALA A 227 -1.90 -3.96 -5.30
CA ALA A 227 -1.89 -4.05 -6.75
C ALA A 227 -2.06 -5.49 -7.24
N LEU A 228 -1.38 -6.45 -6.61
CA LEU A 228 -1.55 -7.88 -6.89
C LEU A 228 -3.01 -8.33 -6.69
N GLN A 229 -3.64 -7.93 -5.58
CA GLN A 229 -5.06 -8.25 -5.32
C GLN A 229 -5.98 -7.62 -6.36
N GLU A 230 -5.70 -6.41 -6.85
CA GLU A 230 -6.50 -5.78 -7.90
C GLU A 230 -6.29 -6.44 -9.28
N LEU A 231 -5.06 -6.84 -9.62
CA LEU A 231 -4.78 -7.60 -10.84
C LEU A 231 -5.54 -8.93 -10.83
N ILE A 232 -5.55 -9.65 -9.71
CA ILE A 232 -6.36 -10.87 -9.55
C ILE A 232 -7.86 -10.55 -9.70
N TYR A 233 -8.33 -9.48 -9.07
CA TYR A 233 -9.71 -9.02 -9.21
C TYR A 233 -10.06 -8.62 -10.65
N HIS A 234 -9.09 -8.33 -11.52
CA HIS A 234 -9.34 -8.06 -12.94
C HIS A 234 -9.60 -9.34 -13.75
N ILE A 235 -9.18 -10.52 -13.27
CA ILE A 235 -9.33 -11.79 -13.97
C ILE A 235 -10.82 -12.20 -13.99
N PRO A 236 -11.42 -12.46 -15.17
CA PRO A 236 -12.86 -12.64 -15.33
C PRO A 236 -13.45 -13.99 -14.84
N ILE A 237 -12.90 -14.64 -13.82
CA ILE A 237 -13.36 -15.97 -13.34
C ILE A 237 -14.66 -15.87 -12.52
N LEU A 238 -14.69 -15.12 -11.41
CA LEU A 238 -15.85 -15.06 -10.50
C LEU A 238 -16.71 -13.79 -10.70
N ARG A 239 -17.10 -13.48 -11.94
CA ARG A 239 -17.82 -12.21 -12.28
C ARG A 239 -19.09 -11.97 -11.46
N ASN A 240 -19.84 -13.03 -11.12
CA ASN A 240 -21.07 -12.91 -10.35
C ASN A 240 -20.79 -12.57 -8.87
N LEU A 241 -19.74 -13.16 -8.29
CA LEU A 241 -19.37 -12.90 -6.90
C LEU A 241 -18.91 -11.44 -6.71
N LYS A 242 -18.22 -10.88 -7.72
CA LYS A 242 -17.78 -9.47 -7.75
C LYS A 242 -18.90 -8.43 -7.66
N LYS A 243 -20.15 -8.84 -7.91
CA LYS A 243 -21.32 -7.96 -7.74
C LYS A 243 -21.70 -7.81 -6.26
N ARG A 244 -21.31 -8.77 -5.40
CA ARG A 244 -21.56 -8.74 -3.96
C ARG A 244 -20.48 -7.89 -3.29
N LYS A 245 -20.91 -6.79 -2.70
CA LYS A 245 -20.05 -5.92 -1.89
C LYS A 245 -20.19 -6.29 -0.43
N ILE A 246 -19.08 -6.28 0.29
CA ILE A 246 -19.12 -6.42 1.74
C ILE A 246 -19.42 -5.02 2.30
N PRO A 247 -20.44 -4.88 3.17
CA PRO A 247 -20.77 -3.59 3.76
C PRO A 247 -19.55 -2.98 4.46
N PHE A 248 -19.26 -1.72 4.14
CA PHE A 248 -18.07 -1.04 4.65
C PHE A 248 -17.97 -1.06 6.19
N MET A 249 -19.10 -1.00 6.91
CA MET A 249 -19.08 -1.07 8.38
C MET A 249 -18.49 -2.39 8.88
N VAL A 250 -18.81 -3.53 8.25
CA VAL A 250 -18.30 -4.84 8.66
C VAL A 250 -16.79 -4.91 8.47
N SER A 251 -16.31 -4.53 7.28
CA SER A 251 -14.87 -4.55 7.01
C SER A 251 -14.09 -3.57 7.89
N ASN A 252 -14.65 -2.36 8.09
CA ASN A 252 -14.01 -1.33 8.90
C ASN A 252 -13.99 -1.67 10.40
N ILE A 253 -15.06 -2.27 10.94
CA ILE A 253 -15.09 -2.76 12.32
C ILE A 253 -14.06 -3.87 12.48
N LEU A 254 -14.04 -4.88 11.59
CA LEU A 254 -13.11 -6.00 11.71
C LEU A 254 -11.64 -5.53 11.71
N ARG A 255 -11.25 -4.67 10.75
CA ARG A 255 -9.87 -4.15 10.71
C ARG A 255 -9.56 -3.22 11.88
N GLY A 256 -10.53 -2.41 12.34
CA GLY A 256 -10.36 -1.50 13.46
C GLY A 256 -10.20 -2.25 14.78
N THR A 257 -11.02 -3.28 15.00
CA THR A 257 -10.89 -4.19 16.15
C THR A 257 -9.55 -4.91 16.11
N LEU A 258 -9.14 -5.47 14.96
CA LEU A 258 -7.83 -6.10 14.83
C LEU A 258 -6.69 -5.12 15.15
N PHE A 259 -6.77 -3.88 14.67
CA PHE A 259 -5.79 -2.84 14.95
C PHE A 259 -5.71 -2.52 16.46
N VAL A 260 -6.85 -2.35 17.13
CA VAL A 260 -6.90 -2.11 18.59
C VAL A 260 -6.36 -3.30 19.36
N VAL A 261 -6.79 -4.53 19.04
CA VAL A 261 -6.29 -5.76 19.69
C VAL A 261 -4.78 -5.90 19.48
N ALA A 262 -4.27 -5.61 18.28
CA ALA A 262 -2.84 -5.63 18.02
C ALA A 262 -2.07 -4.64 18.91
N LEU A 263 -2.62 -3.44 19.16
CA LEU A 263 -2.02 -2.49 20.10
C LEU A 263 -2.08 -2.99 21.54
N LEU A 264 -3.21 -3.51 21.99
CA LEU A 264 -3.37 -4.04 23.36
C LEU A 264 -2.37 -5.17 23.65
N LEU A 265 -2.16 -6.08 22.70
CA LEU A 265 -1.15 -7.13 22.78
C LEU A 265 0.28 -6.56 22.75
N LEU A 266 0.54 -5.59 21.86
CA LEU A 266 1.87 -4.99 21.72
C LEU A 266 2.34 -4.28 23.00
N PHE A 267 1.44 -3.53 23.65
CA PHE A 267 1.72 -2.83 24.90
C PHE A 267 1.66 -3.75 26.14
N GLY A 268 1.36 -5.05 25.96
CA GLY A 268 1.28 -6.04 27.03
C GLY A 268 0.06 -5.88 27.95
N ILE A 269 -0.94 -5.10 27.53
CA ILE A 269 -2.22 -4.93 28.25
C ILE A 269 -3.00 -6.25 28.25
N VAL A 270 -2.93 -6.99 27.13
CA VAL A 270 -3.50 -8.33 26.99
C VAL A 270 -2.36 -9.35 26.93
N GLY A 271 -2.46 -10.43 27.72
CA GLY A 271 -1.48 -11.53 27.73
C GLY A 271 -0.20 -11.28 28.55
N GLY A 272 -0.04 -10.11 29.17
CA GLY A 272 1.04 -9.81 30.13
C GLY A 272 2.46 -9.73 29.56
N ARG A 273 2.63 -9.88 28.24
CA ARG A 273 3.93 -9.86 27.56
C ARG A 273 4.01 -8.66 26.61
N LYS A 274 4.87 -7.69 26.92
CA LYS A 274 5.14 -6.55 26.03
C LYS A 274 5.86 -7.03 24.76
N GLY A 275 5.53 -6.41 23.62
CA GLY A 275 6.23 -6.64 22.36
C GLY A 275 5.64 -7.72 21.45
N PHE A 276 4.49 -8.31 21.80
CA PHE A 276 3.81 -9.27 20.92
C PHE A 276 3.16 -8.54 19.72
N VAL A 277 3.52 -8.92 18.50
CA VAL A 277 3.06 -8.25 17.27
C VAL A 277 2.31 -9.25 16.39
N ILE A 278 0.99 -9.26 16.48
CA ILE A 278 0.15 -10.17 15.69
C ILE A 278 0.35 -10.02 14.17
N TYR A 279 0.62 -8.78 13.71
CA TYR A 279 0.83 -8.47 12.30
C TYR A 279 2.04 -9.16 11.67
N HIS A 280 2.99 -9.69 12.46
CA HIS A 280 4.09 -10.50 11.93
C HIS A 280 3.58 -11.80 11.30
N PHE A 281 2.64 -12.46 11.98
CA PHE A 281 2.10 -13.77 11.60
C PHE A 281 1.10 -13.72 10.44
N VAL A 282 0.67 -12.52 10.04
CA VAL A 282 -0.30 -12.28 8.97
C VAL A 282 0.23 -11.27 7.94
N ASN A 283 1.55 -11.12 7.82
CA ASN A 283 2.16 -10.19 6.86
C ASN A 283 2.27 -10.81 5.46
N PRO A 284 1.43 -10.41 4.49
CA PRO A 284 1.45 -11.01 3.17
C PRO A 284 2.59 -10.49 2.29
N PHE A 285 3.28 -9.43 2.69
CA PHE A 285 4.40 -8.87 1.92
C PHE A 285 5.62 -9.78 1.92
N ASN A 286 5.69 -10.75 2.85
CA ASN A 286 6.70 -11.79 2.87
C ASN A 286 6.71 -12.61 1.57
N LEU A 287 5.58 -12.67 0.85
CA LEU A 287 5.50 -13.26 -0.50
C LEU A 287 6.59 -12.75 -1.44
N PHE A 288 6.90 -11.45 -1.39
CA PHE A 288 7.80 -10.82 -2.36
C PHE A 288 9.27 -11.19 -2.19
N ASN A 289 9.64 -11.68 -1.02
CA ASN A 289 10.96 -12.24 -0.74
C ASN A 289 10.94 -13.77 -0.65
N LEU A 290 9.79 -14.41 -0.91
CA LEU A 290 9.55 -15.84 -0.65
C LEU A 290 9.86 -16.26 0.80
N ASP A 291 9.70 -15.32 1.72
CA ASP A 291 10.09 -15.41 3.13
C ASP A 291 8.91 -15.95 3.99
N ILE A 292 8.45 -17.16 3.65
CA ILE A 292 7.26 -17.78 4.24
C ILE A 292 7.66 -18.65 5.44
N GLU A 293 8.08 -18.00 6.52
CA GLU A 293 8.59 -18.65 7.73
C GLU A 293 7.53 -19.43 8.52
N THR A 294 6.26 -19.03 8.43
CA THR A 294 5.18 -19.60 9.24
C THR A 294 3.98 -20.02 8.41
N VAL A 295 3.30 -21.09 8.86
CA VAL A 295 2.06 -21.58 8.24
C VAL A 295 0.99 -20.49 8.19
N SER A 296 0.92 -19.64 9.21
CA SER A 296 -0.04 -18.54 9.26
C SER A 296 0.20 -17.48 8.17
N VAL A 297 1.47 -17.16 7.88
CA VAL A 297 1.83 -16.23 6.79
C VAL A 297 1.46 -16.84 5.44
N GLY A 298 1.83 -18.11 5.19
CA GLY A 298 1.49 -18.83 3.97
C GLY A 298 -0.02 -18.93 3.74
N ALA A 299 -0.77 -19.30 4.79
CA ALA A 299 -2.23 -19.35 4.75
C ALA A 299 -2.85 -17.96 4.51
N THR A 300 -2.33 -16.91 5.14
CA THR A 300 -2.81 -15.54 4.93
C THR A 300 -2.62 -15.11 3.47
N ILE A 301 -1.44 -15.36 2.89
CA ILE A 301 -1.16 -15.05 1.48
C ILE A 301 -2.15 -15.82 0.59
N LEU A 302 -2.25 -17.14 0.75
CA LEU A 302 -3.11 -17.99 -0.06
C LEU A 302 -4.57 -17.54 0.00
N VAL A 303 -5.13 -17.41 1.21
CA VAL A 303 -6.53 -17.02 1.40
C VAL A 303 -6.80 -15.63 0.81
N MET A 304 -5.93 -14.65 1.07
CA MET A 304 -6.14 -13.30 0.57
C MET A 304 -6.06 -13.21 -0.95
N LEU A 305 -5.21 -13.99 -1.61
CA LEU A 305 -5.14 -14.04 -3.07
C LEU A 305 -6.34 -14.78 -3.67
N VAL A 306 -6.74 -15.92 -3.10
CA VAL A 306 -7.92 -16.68 -3.55
C VAL A 306 -9.20 -15.85 -3.41
N VAL A 307 -9.40 -15.21 -2.25
CA VAL A 307 -10.57 -14.34 -2.01
C VAL A 307 -10.58 -13.13 -2.96
N SER A 308 -9.41 -12.69 -3.45
CA SER A 308 -9.30 -11.57 -4.39
C SER A 308 -9.94 -11.85 -5.77
N PHE A 309 -10.18 -13.11 -6.14
CA PHE A 309 -10.93 -13.44 -7.36
C PHE A 309 -12.39 -12.98 -7.29
N GLY A 310 -12.97 -12.93 -6.08
CA GLY A 310 -14.36 -12.54 -5.84
C GLY A 310 -14.53 -11.17 -5.20
N PHE A 311 -13.59 -10.75 -4.36
CA PHE A 311 -13.68 -9.55 -3.54
C PHE A 311 -12.53 -8.59 -3.81
N TYR A 312 -12.80 -7.29 -3.76
CA TYR A 312 -11.82 -6.28 -4.15
C TYR A 312 -10.82 -5.98 -3.02
N ARG A 313 -9.55 -6.39 -3.14
CA ARG A 313 -8.48 -6.06 -2.15
C ARG A 313 -8.84 -6.45 -0.68
N PRO A 314 -9.21 -7.72 -0.41
CA PRO A 314 -9.69 -8.16 0.91
C PRO A 314 -8.71 -7.86 2.04
N PHE A 315 -7.41 -8.00 1.84
CA PHE A 315 -6.43 -7.72 2.89
C PHE A 315 -6.43 -6.25 3.32
N CYS A 316 -6.53 -5.33 2.35
CA CYS A 316 -6.64 -3.90 2.63
C CYS A 316 -7.94 -3.54 3.37
N GLN A 317 -9.01 -4.30 3.15
CA GLN A 317 -10.31 -4.09 3.79
C GLN A 317 -10.39 -4.66 5.20
N PHE A 318 -9.78 -5.81 5.48
CA PHE A 318 -10.04 -6.56 6.71
C PHE A 318 -8.86 -6.60 7.69
N ILE A 319 -7.63 -6.48 7.21
CA ILE A 319 -6.44 -6.76 8.04
C ILE A 319 -5.48 -5.58 8.11
N CYS A 320 -5.21 -4.93 6.97
CA CYS A 320 -4.12 -3.98 6.83
C CYS A 320 -4.23 -2.78 7.81
N PRO A 321 -3.28 -2.60 8.75
CA PRO A 321 -3.30 -1.49 9.70
C PRO A 321 -3.14 -0.14 9.01
N PHE A 322 -2.27 -0.07 7.99
CA PHE A 322 -2.15 1.13 7.17
C PHE A 322 -3.42 1.42 6.36
N GLY A 323 -4.17 0.38 5.96
CA GLY A 323 -5.47 0.54 5.32
C GLY A 323 -6.48 1.27 6.21
N PHE A 324 -6.52 0.91 7.49
CA PHE A 324 -7.33 1.59 8.51
C PHE A 324 -6.86 3.02 8.79
N MET A 325 -5.55 3.21 9.04
CA MET A 325 -4.99 4.53 9.33
C MET A 325 -5.12 5.49 8.13
N SER A 326 -4.83 5.02 6.91
CA SER A 326 -5.00 5.83 5.69
C SER A 326 -6.45 6.20 5.41
N TRP A 327 -7.42 5.38 5.81
CA TRP A 327 -8.85 5.74 5.73
C TRP A 327 -9.22 6.90 6.67
N LEU A 328 -8.55 7.04 7.82
CA LEU A 328 -8.72 8.21 8.68
C LEU A 328 -8.06 9.44 8.05
N LEU A 329 -6.84 9.28 7.51
CA LEU A 329 -6.05 10.36 6.93
C LEU A 329 -6.62 10.88 5.60
N GLU A 330 -7.28 10.04 4.80
CA GLU A 330 -7.80 10.44 3.48
C GLU A 330 -8.89 11.51 3.54
N ARG A 331 -9.44 11.83 4.71
CA ARG A 331 -10.38 12.95 4.87
C ARG A 331 -9.69 14.30 4.79
N LEU A 332 -8.42 14.34 5.15
CA LEU A 332 -7.56 15.51 4.98
C LEU A 332 -6.99 15.56 3.56
N SER A 333 -7.35 14.62 2.67
CA SER A 333 -6.69 14.53 1.39
C SER A 333 -6.97 15.74 0.50
N ILE A 334 -5.90 16.29 -0.06
CA ILE A 334 -5.90 17.51 -0.86
C ILE A 334 -6.47 17.24 -2.26
N PHE A 335 -6.13 16.09 -2.84
CA PHE A 335 -6.73 15.60 -4.07
C PHE A 335 -7.65 14.42 -3.76
N ARG A 336 -8.89 14.47 -4.26
CA ARG A 336 -9.85 13.38 -4.13
C ARG A 336 -10.95 13.38 -5.17
N VAL A 337 -11.63 12.25 -5.26
CA VAL A 337 -12.89 12.14 -6.00
C VAL A 337 -13.95 13.03 -5.34
N LYS A 338 -14.44 14.01 -6.11
CA LYS A 338 -15.57 14.88 -5.79
C LYS A 338 -16.76 14.60 -6.69
N ILE A 339 -17.95 14.88 -6.17
CA ILE A 339 -19.20 14.82 -6.92
C ILE A 339 -19.77 16.23 -6.98
N ASP A 340 -20.03 16.68 -8.19
CA ASP A 340 -20.83 17.85 -8.48
C ASP A 340 -22.31 17.45 -8.33
N HIS A 341 -22.94 17.91 -7.24
CA HIS A 341 -24.33 17.56 -6.94
C HIS A 341 -25.33 18.29 -7.84
N ASP A 342 -24.95 19.42 -8.45
CA ASP A 342 -25.80 20.16 -9.38
C ASP A 342 -25.90 19.44 -10.73
N ARG A 343 -24.81 18.79 -11.16
CA ARG A 343 -24.79 17.94 -12.37
C ARG A 343 -25.29 16.52 -12.12
N CYS A 344 -25.20 16.02 -10.89
CA CYS A 344 -25.56 14.65 -10.56
C CYS A 344 -27.07 14.43 -10.65
N ASN A 345 -27.49 13.40 -11.38
CA ASN A 345 -28.90 12.98 -11.46
C ASN A 345 -29.19 11.68 -10.71
N GLU A 346 -28.30 11.28 -9.79
CA GLU A 346 -28.42 10.10 -8.94
C GLU A 346 -28.71 8.77 -9.66
N CYS A 347 -28.33 8.65 -10.94
CA CYS A 347 -28.62 7.45 -11.75
C CYS A 347 -27.96 6.13 -11.28
N GLY A 348 -27.09 6.16 -10.25
CA GLY A 348 -26.48 4.96 -9.65
C GLY A 348 -25.37 4.29 -10.47
N ALA A 349 -25.03 4.79 -11.67
CA ALA A 349 -24.02 4.18 -12.54
C ALA A 349 -22.64 4.06 -11.86
N CYS A 350 -22.19 5.11 -11.16
CA CYS A 350 -20.94 5.11 -10.40
C CYS A 350 -20.98 4.14 -9.22
N THR A 351 -22.13 4.00 -8.56
CA THR A 351 -22.35 3.05 -7.47
C THR A 351 -22.20 1.61 -7.95
N VAL A 352 -22.74 1.27 -9.12
CA VAL A 352 -22.59 -0.07 -9.70
C VAL A 352 -21.14 -0.34 -10.14
N ALA A 353 -20.47 0.65 -10.73
CA ALA A 353 -19.10 0.49 -11.23
C ALA A 353 -18.04 0.44 -10.11
N CYS A 354 -18.29 1.10 -8.97
CA CYS A 354 -17.39 1.08 -7.83
C CYS A 354 -17.35 -0.32 -7.21
N PRO A 355 -16.17 -0.93 -7.00
CA PRO A 355 -16.07 -2.24 -6.36
C PRO A 355 -16.39 -2.21 -4.85
N LEU A 356 -16.54 -1.01 -4.28
CA LEU A 356 -16.85 -0.75 -2.88
C LEU A 356 -18.06 0.18 -2.76
N ASP A 357 -18.40 0.55 -1.54
CA ASP A 357 -19.47 1.52 -1.25
C ASP A 357 -19.02 2.99 -1.38
N ALA A 358 -17.75 3.23 -1.76
CA ALA A 358 -17.15 4.55 -1.76
C ALA A 358 -17.83 5.58 -2.67
N ALA A 359 -18.33 5.16 -3.83
CA ALA A 359 -19.10 6.02 -4.73
C ALA A 359 -20.52 6.27 -4.18
N LYS A 360 -21.16 5.23 -3.63
CA LYS A 360 -22.48 5.33 -3.00
C LYS A 360 -22.46 6.34 -1.86
N ASP A 361 -21.48 6.23 -0.97
CA ASP A 361 -21.35 7.09 0.19
C ASP A 361 -21.03 8.54 -0.18
N ARG A 362 -20.25 8.76 -1.26
CA ARG A 362 -19.97 10.10 -1.78
C ARG A 362 -21.19 10.74 -2.43
N VAL A 363 -21.98 9.99 -3.20
CA VAL A 363 -23.25 10.49 -3.76
C VAL A 363 -24.21 10.87 -2.64
N ALA A 364 -24.22 10.12 -1.54
CA ALA A 364 -25.03 10.42 -0.36
C ALA A 364 -24.44 11.53 0.54
N GLY A 365 -23.33 12.17 0.15
CA GLY A 365 -22.73 13.25 0.94
C GLY A 365 -22.21 12.83 2.32
N LYS A 366 -21.92 11.54 2.55
CA LYS A 366 -21.46 11.07 3.87
C LYS A 366 -20.11 11.70 4.22
N ALA A 367 -20.01 12.21 5.45
CA ALA A 367 -18.75 12.72 5.99
C ALA A 367 -17.64 11.65 6.07
N PHE A 368 -18.03 10.39 6.23
CA PHE A 368 -17.14 9.23 6.40
C PHE A 368 -17.47 8.18 5.33
N PRO A 369 -17.08 8.40 4.06
CA PRO A 369 -17.34 7.42 3.02
C PRO A 369 -16.44 6.19 3.17
N ALA A 370 -16.86 5.08 2.57
CA ALA A 370 -16.04 3.89 2.42
C ALA A 370 -14.76 4.18 1.60
N ASP A 371 -13.78 3.28 1.73
CA ASP A 371 -12.46 3.39 1.11
C ASP A 371 -12.53 3.63 -0.40
N CYS A 372 -11.93 4.73 -0.87
CA CYS A 372 -11.77 4.98 -2.31
C CYS A 372 -10.31 4.81 -2.72
N PHE A 373 -10.00 3.76 -3.49
CA PHE A 373 -8.65 3.46 -4.00
C PHE A 373 -8.28 4.24 -5.28
N SER A 374 -9.07 5.24 -5.67
CA SER A 374 -8.77 6.12 -6.81
C SER A 374 -8.51 5.37 -8.12
N CYS A 375 -9.34 4.36 -8.40
CA CYS A 375 -9.21 3.44 -9.54
C CYS A 375 -9.97 3.90 -10.81
N THR A 376 -10.42 5.16 -10.86
CA THR A 376 -11.07 5.85 -11.99
C THR A 376 -12.38 5.27 -12.56
N ARG A 377 -12.83 4.09 -12.12
CA ARG A 377 -14.05 3.44 -12.63
C ARG A 377 -15.30 4.31 -12.57
N CYS A 378 -15.44 5.13 -11.51
CA CYS A 378 -16.56 6.05 -11.37
C CYS A 378 -16.48 7.25 -12.33
N LEU A 379 -15.27 7.75 -12.61
CA LEU A 379 -15.01 8.85 -13.54
C LEU A 379 -15.42 8.45 -14.98
N ASN A 380 -15.11 7.21 -15.39
CA ASN A 380 -15.38 6.72 -16.75
C ASN A 380 -16.85 6.39 -17.06
N ILE A 381 -17.67 6.21 -16.03
CA ILE A 381 -19.05 5.73 -16.21
C ILE A 381 -20.10 6.83 -16.05
N CYS A 382 -19.76 7.95 -15.41
CA CYS A 382 -20.73 8.99 -15.10
C CYS A 382 -21.30 9.62 -16.39
N PRO A 383 -22.62 9.50 -16.65
CA PRO A 383 -23.22 10.01 -17.89
C PRO A 383 -23.39 11.54 -17.90
N LYS A 384 -23.32 12.18 -16.74
CA LYS A 384 -23.49 13.63 -16.56
C LYS A 384 -22.17 14.38 -16.33
N ASP A 385 -21.06 13.66 -16.38
CA ASP A 385 -19.72 14.21 -16.08
C ASP A 385 -19.69 14.96 -14.73
N ALA A 386 -20.38 14.40 -13.74
CA ALA A 386 -20.54 14.99 -12.41
C ALA A 386 -19.46 14.52 -11.42
N ILE A 387 -18.46 13.75 -11.86
CA ILE A 387 -17.45 13.15 -10.98
C ILE A 387 -16.06 13.51 -11.48
N HIS A 388 -15.27 14.16 -10.62
CA HIS A 388 -13.93 14.60 -10.95
C HIS A 388 -12.93 14.17 -9.86
N TYR A 389 -11.69 13.92 -10.27
CA TYR A 389 -10.58 13.76 -9.33
C TYR A 389 -9.77 15.06 -9.33
N GLU A 390 -9.94 15.88 -8.30
CA GLU A 390 -9.41 17.24 -8.30
C GLU A 390 -9.03 17.74 -6.90
N PHE A 391 -8.44 18.93 -6.90
CA PHE A 391 -8.06 19.65 -5.69
C PHE A 391 -9.29 20.11 -4.91
N VAL A 392 -9.30 19.90 -3.59
CA VAL A 392 -10.47 20.18 -2.74
C VAL A 392 -10.87 21.66 -2.70
N GLY A 393 -9.94 22.59 -2.84
CA GLY A 393 -10.25 24.03 -2.85
C GLY A 393 -10.68 24.59 -4.21
N LYS A 394 -10.71 23.78 -5.28
CA LYS A 394 -11.18 24.26 -6.58
C LYS A 394 -12.71 24.38 -6.52
N LYS A 395 -13.24 25.57 -6.83
CA LYS A 395 -14.68 25.75 -7.09
C LYS A 395 -15.03 24.97 -8.38
N ALA A 396 -16.19 24.33 -8.40
CA ALA A 396 -16.71 23.70 -9.62
C ALA A 396 -16.66 24.76 -10.73
N GLN A 397 -15.94 24.48 -11.82
CA GLN A 397 -15.91 25.39 -12.95
C GLN A 397 -17.26 25.26 -13.66
N PRO A 398 -18.05 26.34 -13.77
CA PRO A 398 -19.10 26.37 -14.79
C PRO A 398 -18.40 26.29 -16.15
N GLU A 399 -18.86 25.36 -17.00
CA GLU A 399 -18.38 25.20 -18.38
C GLU A 399 -18.60 26.47 -19.22
#